data_AF-A0A9D5J650-F1
#
_entry.id   AF-A0A9D5J650-F1
#
_cell.length_a   1.000
_cell.length_b   1.000
_cell.length_c   1.000
_cell.angle_alpha   90.00
_cell.angle_beta   90.00
_cell.angle_gamma   90.00
#
_symmetry.space_group_name_H-M   'P 1'
#
loop_
_entity.id
_entity.type
_entity.pdbx_description
1 polymer ?
#
loop_
_entity_poly.entity_id
_entity_poly.type
_entity_poly.pdbx_seq_one_letter_code
_entity_poly.pdbx_strand_id
1 'polypeptide(L)'
;MRRGPSGTAYITDSGSQGPSGIVVVDLDTGRSWRRLGGHHSVRGRGSADGFSIAAEGEALCGAPAGADGVALSPDGKTLWWTPLASYDLFHAPTDLLADTTVPDDQVARAVEAAPGGRDFACDGLDTDREGRICFTDVTNNAIVRLIPAKMRYETIIRDDRLVWPDAVALGPDRILYVTSSQLNRAPQFQGGADLRERPYRLFRAASDADPAAN
;
A
#
# COMPACT_ATOMS: atom_id res chain seq x y z
N MET A 1 -20.98 4.25 3.02
CA MET A 1 -21.93 5.23 2.45
C MET A 1 -21.11 6.37 1.89
N ARG A 2 -21.21 6.66 0.60
CA ARG A 2 -20.40 7.66 -0.12
C ARG A 2 -20.69 9.06 0.45
N ARG A 3 -19.67 9.87 0.79
CA ARG A 3 -19.89 11.30 1.06
C ARG A 3 -20.08 11.99 -0.29
N GLY A 4 -21.29 12.50 -0.51
CA GLY A 4 -21.71 13.10 -1.79
C GLY A 4 -22.04 12.08 -2.89
N PRO A 5 -22.77 12.48 -3.95
CA PRO A 5 -23.16 11.59 -5.04
C PRO A 5 -22.00 10.90 -5.77
N SER A 6 -20.82 11.54 -5.88
CA SER A 6 -19.66 11.00 -6.60
C SER A 6 -18.62 10.34 -5.68
N GLY A 7 -18.71 10.55 -4.36
CA GLY A 7 -17.86 9.90 -3.37
C GLY A 7 -16.54 10.62 -3.08
N THR A 8 -15.59 9.90 -2.47
CA THR A 8 -14.30 10.43 -2.02
C THR A 8 -13.18 9.53 -2.52
N ALA A 9 -12.11 10.14 -3.04
CA ALA A 9 -10.87 9.44 -3.36
C ALA A 9 -9.78 9.74 -2.33
N TYR A 10 -8.89 8.78 -2.13
CA TYR A 10 -7.73 8.88 -1.25
C TYR A 10 -6.49 8.58 -2.08
N ILE A 11 -5.47 9.43 -1.95
CA ILE A 11 -4.22 9.34 -2.69
C ILE A 11 -3.10 9.37 -1.66
N THR A 12 -2.22 8.36 -1.71
CA THR A 12 -0.99 8.32 -0.94
C THR A 12 0.08 9.18 -1.57
N ASP A 13 0.88 9.87 -0.74
CA ASP A 13 2.07 10.61 -1.18
C ASP A 13 3.32 9.86 -0.72
N SER A 14 3.86 9.04 -1.63
CA SER A 14 5.05 8.20 -1.40
C SER A 14 6.37 8.96 -1.52
N GLY A 15 6.32 10.28 -1.68
CA GLY A 15 7.48 11.13 -1.82
C GLY A 15 8.51 10.89 -0.71
N SER A 16 9.78 10.76 -1.12
CA SER A 16 10.92 10.60 -0.21
C SER A 16 11.53 11.94 0.23
N GLN A 17 10.99 13.05 -0.29
CA GLN A 17 11.38 14.42 0.02
C GLN A 17 10.15 15.22 0.47
N GLY A 18 10.22 15.85 1.64
CA GLY A 18 9.08 16.56 2.23
C GLY A 18 8.15 15.66 3.06
N PRO A 19 7.07 16.22 3.63
CA PRO A 19 6.15 15.45 4.47
C PRO A 19 5.20 14.62 3.61
N SER A 20 5.45 13.31 3.52
CA SER A 20 4.47 12.31 3.06
C SER A 20 3.13 12.49 3.78
N GLY A 21 2.04 12.03 3.17
CA GLY A 21 0.68 12.23 3.68
C GLY A 21 -0.37 11.49 2.89
N ILE A 22 -1.63 11.71 3.28
CA ILE A 22 -2.80 11.24 2.54
C ILE A 22 -3.53 12.45 1.99
N VAL A 23 -3.70 12.52 0.67
CA VAL A 23 -4.54 13.52 0.01
C VAL A 23 -5.94 12.95 -0.12
N VAL A 24 -6.93 13.69 0.38
CA VAL A 24 -8.34 13.35 0.28
C VAL A 24 -8.97 14.26 -0.77
N VAL A 25 -9.77 13.69 -1.67
CA VAL A 25 -10.44 14.41 -2.76
C VAL A 25 -11.93 14.17 -2.69
N ASP A 26 -12.69 15.25 -2.56
CA ASP A 26 -14.13 15.25 -2.80
C ASP A 26 -14.38 15.19 -4.31
N LEU A 27 -14.94 14.08 -4.78
CA LEU A 27 -15.12 13.84 -6.21
C LEU A 27 -16.30 14.61 -6.81
N ASP A 28 -17.20 15.15 -5.99
CA ASP A 28 -18.29 16.01 -6.46
C ASP A 28 -17.79 17.43 -6.75
N THR A 29 -16.94 17.96 -5.87
CA THR A 29 -16.48 19.35 -5.97
C THR A 29 -15.08 19.49 -6.58
N GLY A 30 -14.32 18.40 -6.66
CA GLY A 30 -12.89 18.41 -7.05
C GLY A 30 -11.98 19.04 -6.00
N ARG A 31 -12.50 19.42 -4.82
CA ARG A 31 -11.69 19.98 -3.74
C ARG A 31 -10.86 18.87 -3.10
N SER A 32 -9.61 19.21 -2.76
CA SER A 32 -8.70 18.29 -2.08
C SER A 32 -8.02 18.93 -0.87
N TRP A 33 -7.68 18.13 0.12
CA TRP A 33 -6.88 18.53 1.28
C TRP A 33 -5.92 17.41 1.68
N ARG A 34 -4.83 17.78 2.36
CA ARG A 34 -3.84 16.82 2.87
C ARG A 34 -4.14 16.54 4.35
N ARG A 35 -4.05 15.26 4.73
CA ARG A 35 -4.08 14.75 6.11
C ARG A 35 -2.77 14.06 6.44
N LEU A 36 -2.47 13.99 7.74
CA LEU A 36 -1.35 13.23 8.30
C LEU A 36 0.03 13.66 7.78
N GLY A 37 0.19 14.90 7.31
CA GLY A 37 1.46 15.41 6.78
C GLY A 37 2.61 15.27 7.77
N GLY A 38 3.59 14.41 7.44
CA GLY A 38 4.76 14.15 8.30
C GLY A 38 4.46 13.28 9.54
N HIS A 39 3.26 12.74 9.67
CA HIS A 39 2.92 11.78 10.71
C HIS A 39 3.73 10.48 10.53
N HIS A 40 4.11 9.81 11.63
CA HIS A 40 4.95 8.60 11.55
C HIS A 40 4.33 7.49 10.69
N SER A 41 2.99 7.39 10.67
CA SER A 41 2.27 6.37 9.91
C SER A 41 2.36 6.49 8.39
N VAL A 42 2.81 7.64 7.88
CA VAL A 42 2.93 7.89 6.43
C VAL A 42 4.38 8.09 6.00
N ARG A 43 5.33 8.07 6.94
CA ARG A 43 6.76 8.29 6.66
C ARG A 43 7.47 6.96 6.43
N GLY A 44 8.33 6.94 5.42
CA GLY A 44 9.28 5.85 5.23
C GLY A 44 10.38 5.87 6.30
N ARG A 45 10.84 4.69 6.69
CA ARG A 45 12.01 4.47 7.55
C ARG A 45 13.26 4.34 6.70
N GLY A 46 14.30 5.09 7.05
CA GLY A 46 15.58 5.08 6.33
C GLY A 46 16.69 4.35 7.08
N SER A 47 17.92 4.48 6.56
CA SER A 47 19.12 3.93 7.21
C SER A 47 19.34 4.48 8.63
N ALA A 48 18.93 5.73 8.89
CA ALA A 48 18.97 6.31 10.24
C ALA A 48 18.04 5.58 11.23
N ASP A 49 16.98 4.93 10.73
CA ASP A 49 16.03 4.11 11.50
C ASP A 49 16.42 2.61 11.48
N GLY A 50 17.61 2.29 10.96
CA GLY A 50 18.11 0.93 10.78
C GLY A 50 17.29 0.09 9.80
N PHE A 51 16.61 0.72 8.83
CA PHE A 51 15.74 0.03 7.88
C PHE A 51 16.27 0.11 6.46
N SER A 52 16.16 -1.01 5.74
CA SER A 52 16.36 -1.11 4.30
C SER A 52 15.38 -2.12 3.73
N ILE A 53 14.77 -1.80 2.59
CA ILE A 53 13.99 -2.79 1.84
C ILE A 53 14.96 -3.82 1.30
N ALA A 54 14.64 -5.10 1.46
CA ALA A 54 15.32 -6.17 0.74
C ALA A 54 14.46 -6.61 -0.46
N ALA A 55 15.09 -6.89 -1.59
CA ALA A 55 14.46 -7.48 -2.77
C ALA A 55 15.46 -8.43 -3.45
N GLU A 56 15.00 -9.60 -3.87
CA GLU A 56 15.86 -10.67 -4.43
C GLU A 56 17.05 -11.05 -3.51
N GLY A 57 16.87 -10.93 -2.19
CA GLY A 57 17.89 -11.25 -1.19
C GLY A 57 18.92 -10.14 -0.91
N GLU A 58 18.85 -9.02 -1.64
CA GLU A 58 19.77 -7.90 -1.50
C GLU A 58 19.10 -6.70 -0.82
N ALA A 59 19.82 -6.06 0.10
CA ALA A 59 19.37 -4.81 0.72
C ALA A 59 19.53 -3.64 -0.26
N LEU A 60 18.46 -2.86 -0.44
CA LEU A 60 18.46 -1.70 -1.32
C LEU A 60 18.86 -0.44 -0.57
N CYS A 61 19.77 0.31 -1.18
CA CYS A 61 20.13 1.66 -0.75
C CYS A 61 19.30 2.68 -1.53
N GLY A 62 18.42 3.42 -0.86
CA GLY A 62 17.59 4.43 -1.49
C GLY A 62 16.94 5.36 -0.49
N ALA A 63 16.34 6.45 -0.99
CA ALA A 63 15.61 7.37 -0.15
C ALA A 63 14.33 6.68 0.38
N PRO A 64 13.98 6.85 1.67
CA PRO A 64 12.87 6.13 2.27
C PRO A 64 11.53 6.64 1.74
N ALA A 65 10.88 5.84 0.89
CA ALA A 65 9.57 6.17 0.35
C ALA A 65 8.47 6.08 1.42
N GLY A 66 7.56 7.06 1.38
CA GLY A 66 6.44 7.23 2.31
C GLY A 66 5.28 6.27 2.07
N ALA A 67 4.10 6.65 2.54
CA ALA A 67 2.84 5.95 2.28
C ALA A 67 2.70 5.67 0.78
N ASP A 68 2.52 4.40 0.43
CA ASP A 68 2.47 3.95 -0.96
C ASP A 68 1.22 3.09 -1.16
N GLY A 69 1.31 1.82 -0.77
CA GLY A 69 0.18 0.90 -0.77
C GLY A 69 -1.00 1.45 0.00
N VAL A 70 -2.17 1.42 -0.64
CA VAL A 70 -3.43 1.95 -0.10
C VAL A 70 -4.60 1.07 -0.53
N ALA A 71 -5.53 0.83 0.38
CA ALA A 71 -6.77 0.12 0.07
C ALA A 71 -7.92 0.59 0.96
N LEU A 72 -9.15 0.47 0.49
CA LEU A 72 -10.36 0.80 1.24
C LEU A 72 -11.04 -0.47 1.73
N SER A 73 -11.53 -0.51 2.97
CA SER A 73 -12.39 -1.61 3.41
C SER A 73 -13.62 -1.76 2.50
N PRO A 74 -14.25 -2.95 2.40
CA PRO A 74 -15.39 -3.19 1.50
C PRO A 74 -16.63 -2.33 1.76
N ASP A 75 -16.75 -1.76 2.96
CA ASP A 75 -17.81 -0.84 3.33
C ASP A 75 -17.42 0.64 3.15
N GLY A 76 -16.18 0.89 2.72
CA GLY A 76 -15.56 2.19 2.52
C GLY A 76 -15.31 2.97 3.81
N LYS A 77 -15.39 2.34 4.98
CA LYS A 77 -15.28 3.02 6.29
C LYS A 77 -13.87 3.13 6.83
N THR A 78 -12.95 2.32 6.33
CA THR A 78 -11.56 2.27 6.78
C THR A 78 -10.63 2.42 5.59
N LEU A 79 -9.70 3.37 5.67
CA LEU A 79 -8.57 3.45 4.75
C LEU A 79 -7.40 2.70 5.38
N TRP A 80 -6.83 1.76 4.64
CA TRP A 80 -5.61 1.05 4.97
C TRP A 80 -4.47 1.62 4.15
N TRP A 81 -3.30 1.79 4.74
CA TRP A 81 -2.11 2.15 3.99
C TRP A 81 -0.84 1.64 4.65
N THR A 82 0.24 1.58 3.88
CA THR A 82 1.56 1.21 4.39
C THR A 82 2.64 2.05 3.71
N PRO A 83 3.60 2.61 4.45
CA PRO A 83 4.79 3.17 3.83
C PRO A 83 5.61 2.09 3.14
N LEU A 84 6.08 2.35 1.91
CA LEU A 84 6.89 1.39 1.15
C LEU A 84 8.16 1.02 1.93
N ALA A 85 8.82 2.03 2.52
CA ALA A 85 9.95 1.82 3.41
C ALA A 85 9.51 1.55 4.87
N SER A 86 8.57 0.63 5.08
CA SER A 86 8.18 0.13 6.40
C SER A 86 7.54 -1.25 6.28
N TYR A 87 7.48 -1.98 7.38
CA TYR A 87 6.68 -3.20 7.51
C TYR A 87 5.34 -2.96 8.20
N ASP A 88 5.12 -1.75 8.73
CA ASP A 88 3.90 -1.43 9.45
C ASP A 88 2.73 -1.19 8.48
N LEU A 89 1.58 -1.76 8.82
CA LEU A 89 0.30 -1.47 8.18
C LEU A 89 -0.49 -0.56 9.12
N PHE A 90 -1.02 0.53 8.60
CA PHE A 90 -1.82 1.49 9.36
C PHE A 90 -3.24 1.58 8.80
N HIS A 91 -4.15 2.05 9.64
CA HIS A 91 -5.49 2.40 9.20
C HIS A 91 -6.10 3.55 10.00
N ALA A 92 -7.13 4.18 9.41
CA ALA A 92 -7.96 5.18 10.07
C ALA A 92 -9.38 5.19 9.46
N PRO A 93 -10.39 5.65 10.22
CA PRO A 93 -11.73 5.86 9.70
C PRO A 93 -11.74 6.90 8.57
N THR A 94 -12.36 6.54 7.44
CA THR A 94 -12.50 7.41 6.27
C THR A 94 -13.31 8.67 6.60
N ASP A 95 -14.28 8.57 7.50
CA ASP A 95 -15.09 9.70 7.96
C ASP A 95 -14.25 10.79 8.65
N LEU A 96 -13.21 10.42 9.40
CA LEU A 96 -12.33 11.39 10.06
C LEU A 96 -11.36 12.02 9.06
N LEU A 97 -10.82 11.22 8.13
CA LEU A 97 -9.96 11.71 7.06
C LEU A 97 -10.71 12.70 6.16
N ALA A 98 -11.98 12.38 5.84
CA ALA A 98 -12.79 13.12 4.90
C ALA A 98 -13.45 14.39 5.47
N ASP A 99 -13.49 14.53 6.79
CA ASP A 99 -14.16 15.68 7.41
C ASP A 99 -13.18 16.84 7.62
N THR A 100 -13.32 17.90 6.83
CA THR A 100 -12.47 19.10 6.94
C THR A 100 -12.64 19.87 8.25
N THR A 101 -13.71 19.60 9.01
CA THR A 101 -13.97 20.25 10.30
C THR A 101 -13.29 19.55 11.48
N VAL A 102 -12.85 18.29 11.30
CA VAL A 102 -12.08 17.54 12.30
C VAL A 102 -10.63 18.06 12.34
N PRO A 103 -10.10 18.44 13.52
CA PRO A 103 -8.72 18.85 13.69
C PRO A 103 -7.70 17.74 13.36
N ASP A 104 -6.55 18.11 12.80
CA ASP A 104 -5.52 17.14 12.38
C ASP A 104 -4.96 16.30 13.53
N ASP A 105 -4.91 16.84 14.76
CA ASP A 105 -4.47 16.07 15.93
C ASP A 105 -5.48 14.98 16.32
N GLN A 106 -6.78 15.22 16.12
CA GLN A 106 -7.81 14.22 16.30
C GLN A 106 -7.74 13.13 15.22
N VAL A 107 -7.49 13.51 13.97
CA VAL A 107 -7.25 12.55 12.88
C VAL A 107 -6.02 11.69 13.18
N ALA A 108 -4.91 12.31 13.62
CA ALA A 108 -3.68 11.61 13.96
C ALA A 108 -3.87 10.60 15.11
N ARG A 109 -4.64 10.95 16.15
CA ARG A 109 -4.95 10.04 17.28
C ARG A 109 -5.84 8.86 16.88
N ALA A 110 -6.57 8.95 15.77
CA ALA A 110 -7.41 7.87 15.27
C ALA A 110 -6.66 6.90 14.34
N VAL A 111 -5.38 7.14 14.07
CA VAL A 111 -4.53 6.22 13.32
C VAL A 111 -4.12 5.07 14.23
N GLU A 112 -4.37 3.85 13.78
CA GLU A 112 -3.98 2.62 14.46
C GLU A 112 -3.03 1.81 13.58
N ALA A 113 -2.10 1.10 14.21
CA ALA A 113 -1.25 0.11 13.56
C ALA A 113 -1.93 -1.26 13.62
N ALA A 114 -1.99 -1.95 12.48
CA ALA A 114 -2.53 -3.29 12.41
C ALA A 114 -1.65 -4.25 13.24
N PRO A 115 -2.24 -5.10 14.10
CA PRO A 115 -1.47 -6.09 14.85
C PRO A 115 -0.90 -7.19 13.92
N GLY A 116 -0.15 -8.12 14.51
CA GLY A 116 0.33 -9.32 13.83
C GLY A 116 1.74 -9.20 13.26
N GLY A 117 2.18 -7.98 12.93
CA GLY A 117 3.50 -7.71 12.37
C GLY A 117 3.74 -8.43 11.03
N ARG A 118 4.63 -7.88 10.21
CA ARG A 118 5.13 -8.58 9.03
C ARG A 118 6.61 -8.26 8.85
N ASP A 119 7.29 -9.04 8.03
CA ASP A 119 8.72 -8.98 7.78
C ASP A 119 9.05 -8.68 6.32
N PHE A 120 8.07 -8.16 5.58
CA PHE A 120 8.21 -7.80 4.18
C PHE A 120 7.73 -6.37 3.88
N ALA A 121 8.43 -5.74 2.93
CA ALA A 121 8.02 -4.47 2.35
C ALA A 121 6.88 -4.68 1.35
N CYS A 122 6.05 -3.66 1.18
CA CYS A 122 4.88 -3.73 0.33
C CYS A 122 4.77 -2.47 -0.53
N ASP A 123 4.55 -2.67 -1.82
CA ASP A 123 4.25 -1.63 -2.79
C ASP A 123 2.73 -1.40 -2.85
N GLY A 124 1.99 -2.18 -3.62
CA GLY A 124 0.53 -2.12 -3.73
C GLY A 124 -0.24 -2.89 -2.66
N LEU A 125 -1.43 -2.36 -2.33
CA LEU A 125 -2.45 -3.02 -1.53
C LEU A 125 -3.75 -3.16 -2.33
N ASP A 126 -4.54 -4.16 -1.97
CA ASP A 126 -5.96 -4.23 -2.32
C ASP A 126 -6.74 -4.91 -1.20
N THR A 127 -8.06 -4.86 -1.24
CA THR A 127 -8.95 -5.52 -0.28
C THR A 127 -10.00 -6.33 -0.98
N ASP A 128 -10.31 -7.49 -0.42
CA ASP A 128 -11.39 -8.32 -0.91
C ASP A 128 -12.71 -8.03 -0.19
N ARG A 129 -13.82 -8.61 -0.66
CA ARG A 129 -15.17 -8.42 -0.12
C ARG A 129 -15.33 -8.86 1.35
N GLU A 130 -14.47 -9.75 1.84
CA GLU A 130 -14.45 -10.20 3.24
C GLU A 130 -13.62 -9.26 4.14
N GLY A 131 -12.98 -8.24 3.56
CA GLY A 131 -12.09 -7.32 4.25
C GLY A 131 -10.69 -7.88 4.48
N ARG A 132 -10.31 -8.96 3.79
CA ARG A 132 -8.92 -9.45 3.76
C ARG A 132 -8.10 -8.47 2.94
N ILE A 133 -6.92 -8.14 3.42
CA ILE A 133 -6.01 -7.17 2.78
C ILE A 133 -4.99 -7.96 2.00
N CYS A 134 -4.84 -7.68 0.71
CA CYS A 134 -3.83 -8.25 -0.17
C CYS A 134 -2.63 -7.30 -0.27
N PHE A 135 -1.43 -7.88 -0.31
CA PHE A 135 -0.15 -7.18 -0.32
C PHE A 135 0.69 -7.69 -1.47
N THR A 136 1.38 -6.78 -2.15
CA THR A 136 2.52 -7.13 -3.01
C THR A 136 3.78 -7.22 -2.16
N ASP A 137 4.17 -8.43 -1.76
CA ASP A 137 5.40 -8.67 -1.00
C ASP A 137 6.61 -8.55 -1.94
N VAL A 138 7.27 -7.39 -1.88
CA VAL A 138 8.46 -7.09 -2.71
C VAL A 138 9.71 -7.80 -2.22
N THR A 139 9.71 -8.22 -0.96
CA THR A 139 10.86 -8.86 -0.32
C THR A 139 11.01 -10.31 -0.75
N ASN A 140 9.88 -11.01 -0.94
CA ASN A 140 9.85 -12.45 -1.18
C ASN A 140 9.27 -12.86 -2.54
N ASN A 141 9.09 -11.91 -3.47
CA ASN A 141 8.51 -12.14 -4.80
C ASN A 141 7.13 -12.84 -4.69
N ALA A 142 6.27 -12.29 -3.85
CA ALA A 142 5.04 -12.96 -3.43
C ALA A 142 3.85 -12.02 -3.39
N ILE A 143 2.67 -12.62 -3.38
CA ILE A 143 1.42 -11.99 -3.02
C ILE A 143 0.95 -12.62 -1.72
N VAL A 144 0.71 -11.79 -0.72
CA VAL A 144 0.33 -12.20 0.62
C VAL A 144 -1.04 -11.60 0.93
N ARG A 145 -1.82 -12.23 1.81
CA ARG A 145 -3.00 -11.62 2.40
C ARG A 145 -2.97 -11.64 3.92
N LEU A 146 -3.48 -10.59 4.54
CA LEU A 146 -3.85 -10.56 5.95
C LEU A 146 -5.33 -10.92 6.07
N ILE A 147 -5.63 -11.83 6.99
CA ILE A 147 -6.99 -12.10 7.46
C ILE A 147 -7.18 -11.38 8.80
N PRO A 148 -7.80 -10.19 8.85
CA PRO A 148 -7.84 -9.37 10.06
C PRO A 148 -8.53 -10.09 11.23
N ALA A 149 -9.61 -10.82 10.97
CA ALA A 149 -10.33 -11.58 12.01
C ALA A 149 -9.46 -12.65 12.72
N LYS A 150 -8.35 -13.07 12.10
CA LYS A 150 -7.41 -14.08 12.64
C LYS A 150 -6.03 -13.50 12.92
N MET A 151 -5.78 -12.23 12.60
CA MET A 151 -4.46 -11.59 12.62
C MET A 151 -3.35 -12.44 12.01
N ARG A 152 -3.63 -13.04 10.84
CA ARG A 152 -2.72 -13.99 10.20
C ARG A 152 -2.47 -13.64 8.75
N TYR A 153 -1.19 -13.68 8.38
CA TYR A 153 -0.73 -13.55 7.01
C TYR A 153 -0.68 -14.92 6.32
N GLU A 154 -1.10 -14.96 5.05
CA GLU A 154 -1.03 -16.14 4.18
C GLU A 154 -0.46 -15.77 2.82
N THR A 155 0.54 -16.51 2.36
CA THR A 155 0.98 -16.43 0.97
C THR A 155 -0.11 -16.97 0.06
N ILE A 156 -0.58 -16.14 -0.88
CA ILE A 156 -1.47 -16.56 -1.97
C ILE A 156 -0.60 -17.23 -3.05
N ILE A 157 0.41 -16.51 -3.54
CA ILE A 157 1.35 -16.98 -4.58
C ILE A 157 2.75 -16.49 -4.24
N ARG A 158 3.74 -17.30 -4.56
CA ARG A 158 5.16 -16.91 -4.61
C ARG A 158 5.75 -17.46 -5.90
N ASP A 159 6.45 -16.63 -6.64
CA ASP A 159 7.06 -17.01 -7.92
C ASP A 159 8.23 -16.07 -8.22
N ASP A 160 9.41 -16.60 -8.56
CA ASP A 160 10.61 -15.79 -8.80
C ASP A 160 10.42 -14.78 -9.94
N ARG A 161 9.45 -15.00 -10.84
CA ARG A 161 9.11 -14.06 -11.92
C ARG A 161 8.37 -12.81 -11.42
N LEU A 162 7.83 -12.81 -10.20
CA LEU A 162 7.23 -11.65 -9.54
C LEU A 162 8.34 -10.77 -8.94
N VAL A 163 9.27 -10.30 -9.76
CA VAL A 163 10.34 -9.41 -9.33
C VAL A 163 9.75 -8.03 -9.09
N TRP A 164 9.72 -7.59 -7.83
CA TRP A 164 9.03 -6.39 -7.39
C TRP A 164 7.57 -6.36 -7.90
N PRO A 165 6.68 -7.18 -7.31
CA PRO A 165 5.25 -7.03 -7.55
C PRO A 165 4.87 -5.62 -7.09
N ASP A 166 4.27 -4.86 -7.98
CA ASP A 166 4.14 -3.39 -7.87
C ASP A 166 2.69 -3.05 -7.51
N ALA A 167 1.75 -3.31 -8.41
CA ALA A 167 0.32 -3.17 -8.14
C ALA A 167 -0.36 -4.55 -8.10
N VAL A 168 -1.38 -4.66 -7.25
CA VAL A 168 -2.29 -5.81 -7.19
C VAL A 168 -3.73 -5.32 -7.35
N ALA A 169 -4.52 -6.11 -8.08
CA ALA A 169 -5.96 -5.89 -8.18
C ALA A 169 -6.69 -7.24 -8.14
N LEU A 170 -7.64 -7.36 -7.23
CA LEU A 170 -8.63 -8.42 -7.23
C LEU A 170 -9.70 -8.07 -8.27
N GLY A 171 -9.75 -8.86 -9.33
CA GLY A 171 -10.71 -8.72 -10.41
C GLY A 171 -11.93 -9.64 -10.24
N PRO A 172 -12.88 -9.56 -11.18
CA PRO A 172 -14.02 -10.48 -11.23
C PRO A 172 -13.56 -11.94 -11.35
N ASP A 173 -14.47 -12.87 -11.06
CA ASP A 173 -14.26 -14.31 -11.15
C ASP A 173 -13.09 -14.82 -10.28
N ARG A 174 -12.79 -14.09 -9.20
CA ARG A 174 -11.71 -14.39 -8.26
C ARG A 174 -10.35 -14.50 -8.93
N ILE A 175 -10.10 -13.63 -9.90
CA ILE A 175 -8.78 -13.52 -10.55
C ILE A 175 -8.02 -12.37 -9.91
N LEU A 176 -6.85 -12.69 -9.38
CA LEU A 176 -5.89 -11.70 -8.89
C LEU A 176 -4.94 -11.33 -10.03
N TYR A 177 -4.80 -10.03 -10.29
CA TYR A 177 -3.90 -9.45 -11.28
C TYR A 177 -2.74 -8.72 -10.59
N VAL A 178 -1.53 -8.87 -11.11
CA VAL A 178 -0.32 -8.28 -10.53
C VAL A 178 0.60 -7.75 -11.61
N THR A 179 1.02 -6.49 -11.50
CA THR A 179 2.12 -5.96 -12.31
C THR A 179 3.45 -6.24 -11.62
N SER A 180 4.49 -6.54 -12.40
CA SER A 180 5.87 -6.70 -11.91
C SER A 180 6.76 -5.70 -12.62
N SER A 181 7.28 -4.74 -11.85
CA SER A 181 8.00 -3.58 -12.39
C SER A 181 9.52 -3.77 -12.40
N GLN A 182 10.05 -4.75 -11.66
CA GLN A 182 11.48 -4.93 -11.44
C GLN A 182 12.13 -3.65 -10.87
N LEU A 183 11.43 -2.90 -10.01
CA LEU A 183 11.90 -1.59 -9.57
C LEU A 183 13.26 -1.65 -8.85
N ASN A 184 13.53 -2.72 -8.10
CA ASN A 184 14.84 -2.99 -7.49
C ASN A 184 16.00 -3.04 -8.50
N ARG A 185 15.73 -3.29 -9.79
CA ARG A 185 16.73 -3.35 -10.87
C ARG A 185 16.92 -2.00 -11.59
N ALA A 186 16.21 -0.95 -11.18
CA ALA A 186 16.33 0.37 -11.78
C ALA A 186 17.67 1.06 -11.42
N PRO A 187 18.16 2.01 -12.25
CA PRO A 187 19.43 2.72 -12.03
C PRO A 187 19.64 3.29 -10.63
N GLN A 188 18.58 3.79 -10.01
CA GLN A 188 18.61 4.39 -8.67
C GLN A 188 19.03 3.40 -7.58
N PHE A 189 18.85 2.09 -7.79
CA PHE A 189 19.23 1.03 -6.86
C PHE A 189 20.44 0.22 -7.34
N GLN A 190 20.86 0.39 -8.59
CA GLN A 190 21.88 -0.42 -9.26
C GLN A 190 23.09 0.41 -9.72
N GLY A 191 23.48 1.41 -8.92
CA GLY A 191 24.66 2.23 -9.18
C GLY A 191 24.64 2.98 -10.54
N GLY A 192 23.45 3.31 -11.04
CA GLY A 192 23.25 3.99 -12.32
C GLY A 192 23.00 3.08 -13.52
N ALA A 193 23.12 1.76 -13.39
CA ALA A 193 22.82 0.82 -14.47
C ALA A 193 21.34 0.38 -14.46
N ASP A 194 20.70 0.35 -15.63
CA ASP A 194 19.34 -0.21 -15.75
C ASP A 194 19.43 -1.71 -16.02
N LEU A 195 19.10 -2.53 -15.01
CA LEU A 195 19.12 -3.99 -15.10
C LEU A 195 17.73 -4.59 -15.34
N ARG A 196 16.72 -3.76 -15.61
CA ARG A 196 15.35 -4.23 -15.89
C ARG A 196 15.29 -4.87 -17.27
N GLU A 197 14.57 -5.99 -17.36
CA GLU A 197 14.38 -6.72 -18.61
C GLU A 197 12.98 -6.47 -19.17
N ARG A 198 12.93 -6.16 -20.47
CA ARG A 198 11.68 -6.01 -21.23
C ARG A 198 11.35 -7.31 -21.97
N PRO A 199 10.07 -7.63 -22.19
CA PRO A 199 8.90 -6.85 -21.77
C PRO A 199 8.60 -6.98 -20.26
N TYR A 200 8.04 -5.91 -19.68
CA TYR A 200 7.41 -5.97 -18.35
C TYR A 200 6.21 -6.93 -18.35
N ARG A 201 5.83 -7.41 -17.17
CA ARG A 201 4.84 -8.50 -17.05
C ARG A 201 3.64 -8.09 -16.22
N LEU A 202 2.47 -8.48 -16.70
CA LEU A 202 1.22 -8.60 -15.95
C LEU A 202 0.97 -10.08 -15.74
N PHE A 203 0.87 -10.48 -14.48
CA PHE A 203 0.51 -11.84 -14.09
C PHE A 203 -0.96 -11.89 -13.69
N ARG A 204 -1.54 -13.07 -13.82
CA ARG A 204 -2.83 -13.38 -13.22
C ARG A 204 -2.79 -14.75 -12.57
N ALA A 205 -3.60 -14.93 -11.55
CA ALA A 205 -3.77 -16.22 -10.92
C ALA A 205 -5.16 -16.36 -10.30
N ALA A 206 -5.57 -17.61 -10.09
CA ALA A 206 -6.78 -17.89 -9.35
C ALA A 206 -6.60 -17.49 -7.88
N SER A 207 -7.64 -16.92 -7.31
CA SER A 207 -7.78 -16.58 -5.90
C SER A 207 -9.06 -17.23 -5.37
N ASP A 208 -9.14 -17.42 -4.07
CA ASP A 208 -10.38 -17.71 -3.33
C ASP A 208 -11.04 -16.41 -2.81
N ALA A 209 -10.51 -15.23 -3.19
CA ALA A 209 -11.00 -13.92 -2.81
C ALA A 209 -11.94 -13.31 -3.85
N ASP A 210 -13.10 -12.85 -3.38
CA ASP A 210 -14.04 -12.06 -4.19
C ASP A 210 -13.66 -10.58 -4.12
N PRO A 211 -13.63 -9.84 -5.24
CA PRO A 211 -13.22 -8.44 -5.25
C PRO A 211 -14.17 -7.55 -4.41
N ALA A 212 -13.62 -6.54 -3.73
CA ALA A 212 -14.44 -5.53 -3.07
C ALA A 212 -15.20 -4.69 -4.13
N ALA A 213 -16.40 -4.22 -3.79
CA ALA A 213 -17.29 -3.51 -4.73
C ALA A 213 -17.11 -1.98 -4.73
N ASN A 214 -15.96 -1.51 -4.21
CA ASN A 214 -15.75 -0.13 -3.76
C ASN A 214 -15.71 0.87 -4.91
#